data_AF-A0A2W4MSP3-F1
#
_entry.id   AF-A0A2W4MSP3-F1
#
_cell.length_a   1.000
_cell.length_b   1.000
_cell.length_c   1.000
_cell.angle_alpha   90.00
_cell.angle_beta   90.00
_cell.angle_gamma   90.00
#
_symmetry.space_group_name_H-M   'P 1'
#
loop_
_entity.id
_entity.type
_entity.pdbx_description
1 polymer ?
#
loop_
_entity_poly.entity_id
_entity_poly.type
_entity_poly.pdbx_seq_one_letter_code
_entity_poly.pdbx_strand_id
1 'polypeptide(L)'
;MGTVVGAGFASGQEVARFFTHFGRWGLAGLGVATALFVLFGIQILGIASRERARSHLQVVWAAAGPWLGGGVDAVITFFFFAATAVMFAGAGAVFAEQLQLPRLLGSLLMAVLAAATVLSGLRGVVRSIAF
;
A
#
# COMPACT_ATOMS: atom_id res chain seq x y z
N MET A 1 9.95 0.96 5.73
CA MET A 1 8.75 0.74 6.57
C MET A 1 7.54 1.52 6.04
N GLY A 2 7.68 2.80 5.66
CA GLY A 2 6.56 3.65 5.22
C GLY A 2 5.79 3.23 3.96
N THR A 3 6.27 2.27 3.17
CA THR A 3 5.58 1.77 1.97
C THR A 3 4.57 0.65 2.24
N VAL A 4 4.71 -0.04 3.37
CA VAL A 4 3.86 -1.19 3.75
C VAL A 4 2.78 -0.79 4.76
N VAL A 5 3.04 0.26 5.55
CA VAL A 5 2.14 0.75 6.60
C VAL A 5 1.25 1.86 6.03
N GLY A 6 -0.02 1.56 5.80
CA GLY A 6 -1.04 2.55 5.41
C GLY A 6 -1.66 3.29 6.60
N ALA A 7 -2.51 4.29 6.34
CA ALA A 7 -3.16 5.09 7.39
C ALA A 7 -4.04 4.26 8.36
N GLY A 8 -4.68 3.19 7.87
CA GLY A 8 -5.48 2.28 8.69
C GLY A 8 -4.64 1.41 9.63
N PHE A 9 -3.45 1.03 9.20
CA PHE A 9 -2.46 0.33 10.03
C PHE A 9 -1.80 1.29 11.02
N ALA A 10 -1.46 2.51 10.60
CA ALA A 10 -0.87 3.55 11.46
C ALA A 10 -1.83 4.04 12.55
N SER A 11 -3.13 4.16 12.24
CA SER A 11 -4.17 4.48 13.23
C SER A 11 -4.56 3.30 14.11
N GLY A 12 -4.11 2.08 13.80
CA GLY A 12 -4.45 0.86 14.52
C GLY A 12 -5.90 0.39 14.34
N GLN A 13 -6.73 1.13 13.59
CA GLN A 13 -8.16 0.86 13.45
C GLN A 13 -8.44 -0.45 12.70
N GLU A 14 -7.64 -0.77 11.68
CA GLU A 14 -7.77 -2.03 10.95
C GLU A 14 -7.43 -3.22 11.84
N VAL A 15 -6.30 -3.14 12.55
CA VAL A 15 -5.86 -4.21 13.46
C VAL A 15 -6.87 -4.42 14.59
N ALA A 16 -7.38 -3.33 15.16
CA ALA A 16 -8.41 -3.36 16.20
C ALA A 16 -9.69 -4.08 15.73
N ARG A 17 -10.18 -3.76 14.53
CA ARG A 17 -11.41 -4.34 13.99
C ARG A 17 -11.25 -5.78 13.55
N PHE A 18 -10.13 -6.14 12.91
CA PHE A 18 -9.95 -7.48 12.34
C PHE A 18 -9.42 -8.51 13.33
N PHE A 19 -8.58 -8.10 14.28
CA PHE A 19 -7.87 -9.03 15.16
C PHE A 19 -8.16 -8.82 16.64
N THR A 20 -8.38 -7.59 17.10
CA THR A 20 -8.55 -7.34 18.53
C THR A 20 -10.00 -7.52 19.00
N HIS A 21 -10.98 -7.14 18.17
CA HIS A 21 -12.40 -7.28 18.49
C HIS A 21 -12.85 -8.75 18.64
N PHE A 22 -12.19 -9.68 17.96
CA PHE A 22 -12.51 -11.12 17.98
C PHE A 22 -11.73 -11.93 19.04
N GLY A 23 -10.93 -11.26 19.89
CA GLY A 23 -10.19 -11.90 20.99
C GLY A 23 -9.27 -13.05 20.53
N ARG A 24 -9.43 -14.23 21.12
CA ARG A 24 -8.58 -15.41 20.85
C ARG A 24 -8.62 -15.87 19.39
N TRP A 25 -9.75 -15.72 18.71
CA TRP A 25 -9.89 -16.06 17.29
C TRP A 25 -9.17 -15.06 16.39
N GLY A 26 -9.12 -13.79 16.79
CA GLY A 26 -8.34 -12.78 16.09
C GLY A 26 -6.83 -13.01 16.23
N LEU A 27 -6.34 -13.51 17.37
CA LEU A 27 -4.93 -13.92 17.51
C LEU A 27 -4.58 -15.09 16.57
N ALA A 28 -5.46 -16.09 16.43
CA ALA A 28 -5.27 -17.16 15.47
C ALA A 28 -5.26 -16.64 14.02
N GLY A 29 -6.18 -15.72 13.69
CA GLY A 29 -6.22 -15.05 12.39
C GLY A 29 -4.95 -14.26 12.08
N LEU A 30 -4.38 -13.56 13.07
CA LEU A 30 -3.12 -12.84 12.94
C LEU A 30 -1.96 -13.78 12.61
N GLY A 31 -1.90 -14.94 13.28
CA GLY A 31 -0.91 -15.98 12.99
C GLY A 31 -1.02 -16.50 11.56
N VAL A 32 -2.24 -16.81 11.11
CA VAL A 32 -2.50 -17.27 9.72
C VAL A 32 -2.13 -16.19 8.70
N ALA A 33 -2.56 -14.95 8.91
CA ALA A 33 -2.24 -13.83 8.02
C ALA A 33 -0.73 -13.61 7.90
N THR A 34 -0.01 -13.68 9.03
CA THR A 34 1.45 -13.58 9.07
C THR A 34 2.11 -14.71 8.29
N ALA A 35 1.67 -15.96 8.49
CA ALA A 35 2.20 -17.11 7.77
C ALA A 35 1.97 -16.97 6.26
N LEU A 36 0.76 -16.60 5.83
CA LEU A 36 0.45 -16.37 4.42
C LEU A 36 1.29 -15.23 3.84
N PHE A 37 1.49 -14.13 4.57
CA PHE A 37 2.31 -13.02 4.12
C PHE A 37 3.76 -13.44 3.87
N VAL A 38 4.35 -14.24 4.78
CA VAL A 38 5.69 -14.79 4.60
C VAL A 38 5.75 -15.73 3.40
N LEU A 39 4.80 -16.67 3.29
CA LEU A 39 4.76 -17.63 2.19
C LEU A 39 4.65 -16.93 0.84
N PHE A 40 3.66 -16.05 0.66
CA PHE A 40 3.51 -15.31 -0.60
C PHE A 40 4.67 -14.36 -0.86
N GLY A 41 5.21 -13.71 0.17
CA GLY A 41 6.40 -12.86 0.04
C GLY A 41 7.59 -13.62 -0.53
N ILE A 42 7.87 -14.83 -0.02
CA ILE A 42 8.96 -15.69 -0.53
C ILE A 42 8.69 -16.10 -1.99
N GLN A 43 7.46 -16.49 -2.34
CA GLN A 43 7.14 -16.89 -3.71
C GLN A 43 7.29 -15.73 -4.71
N ILE A 44 6.73 -14.55 -4.38
CA ILE A 44 6.79 -13.36 -5.22
C ILE A 44 8.24 -12.91 -5.41
N LEU A 45 9.02 -12.82 -4.32
CA LEU A 45 10.44 -12.45 -4.39
C LEU A 45 11.27 -13.48 -5.14
N GLY A 46 10.96 -14.77 -4.97
CA GLY A 46 11.60 -15.87 -5.69
C GLY A 46 11.40 -15.76 -7.21
N ILE A 47 10.17 -15.51 -7.66
CA ILE A 47 9.85 -15.30 -9.07
C ILE A 47 10.53 -14.03 -9.59
N ALA A 48 10.41 -12.92 -8.85
CA ALA A 48 11.03 -11.65 -9.23
C ALA A 48 12.56 -11.78 -9.39
N SER A 49 13.21 -12.53 -8.50
CA SER A 49 14.65 -12.78 -8.57
C SER A 49 15.04 -13.68 -9.74
N ARG A 50 14.27 -14.73 -10.04
CA ARG A 50 14.55 -15.66 -11.16
C ARG A 50 14.41 -14.96 -12.50
N GLU A 51 13.34 -14.17 -12.66
CA GLU A 51 13.04 -13.43 -13.89
C GLU A 51 13.84 -12.12 -14.02
N ARG A 52 14.63 -11.76 -13.00
CA ARG A 52 15.28 -10.43 -12.88
C ARG A 52 14.30 -9.30 -13.19
N ALA A 53 13.09 -9.44 -12.64
CA ALA A 53 11.94 -8.64 -13.02
C ALA A 53 12.20 -7.16 -12.71
N ARG A 54 11.99 -6.29 -13.71
CA ARG A 54 12.09 -4.83 -13.54
C ARG A 54 10.73 -4.16 -13.35
N SER A 55 9.66 -4.92 -13.45
CA SER A 55 8.28 -4.45 -13.33
C SER A 55 7.43 -5.50 -12.63
N HIS A 56 6.41 -5.07 -11.88
CA HIS A 56 5.45 -5.97 -11.24
C HIS A 56 4.71 -6.82 -12.28
N LEU A 57 4.47 -6.28 -13.48
CA LEU A 57 3.80 -6.99 -14.57
C LEU A 57 4.53 -8.27 -14.96
N GLN A 58 5.87 -8.24 -15.00
CA GLN A 58 6.68 -9.42 -15.32
C GLN A 58 6.50 -10.51 -14.28
N VAL A 59 6.41 -10.15 -13.00
CA VAL A 59 6.17 -11.10 -11.91
C VAL A 59 4.75 -11.68 -12.00
N VAL A 60 3.76 -10.83 -12.27
CA VAL A 60 2.34 -11.25 -12.39
C VAL A 60 2.14 -12.18 -13.58
N TRP A 61 2.70 -11.86 -14.75
CA TRP A 61 2.62 -12.71 -15.93
C TRP A 61 3.40 -14.01 -15.78
N ALA A 62 4.56 -14.00 -15.12
CA ALA A 62 5.30 -15.22 -14.82
C ALA A 62 4.53 -16.15 -13.86
N ALA A 63 3.74 -15.59 -12.93
CA ALA A 63 2.96 -16.36 -11.97
C ALA A 63 1.63 -16.89 -12.54
N ALA A 64 0.91 -16.09 -13.31
CA ALA A 64 -0.48 -16.37 -13.72
C ALA A 64 -0.70 -16.51 -15.24
N GLY A 65 0.34 -16.29 -16.06
CA GLY A 65 0.23 -16.21 -17.51
C GLY A 65 -0.41 -14.91 -18.01
N PRO A 66 -0.51 -14.71 -19.33
CA PRO A 66 -0.93 -13.43 -19.91
C PRO A 66 -2.41 -13.08 -19.69
N TRP A 67 -3.30 -14.08 -19.67
CA TRP A 67 -4.75 -13.85 -19.51
C TRP A 67 -5.15 -13.54 -18.08
N LEU A 68 -4.87 -14.44 -17.13
CA LEU A 68 -5.14 -14.19 -15.72
C LEU A 68 -4.24 -13.07 -15.18
N GLY A 69 -2.98 -12.99 -15.64
CA GLY A 69 -2.06 -11.94 -15.25
C GLY A 69 -2.50 -10.55 -15.70
N GLY A 70 -3.09 -10.40 -16.89
CA GLY A 70 -3.71 -9.13 -17.30
C GLY A 70 -4.87 -8.70 -16.40
N GLY A 71 -5.72 -9.65 -15.99
CA GLY A 71 -6.79 -9.39 -15.02
C GLY A 71 -6.25 -8.97 -13.65
N VAL A 72 -5.24 -9.68 -13.14
CA VAL A 72 -4.57 -9.34 -11.87
C VAL A 72 -3.89 -7.97 -11.95
N ASP A 73 -3.23 -7.62 -13.05
CA ASP A 73 -2.61 -6.31 -13.26
C ASP A 73 -3.63 -5.17 -13.25
N ALA A 74 -4.79 -5.38 -13.88
CA ALA A 74 -5.90 -4.42 -13.83
C ALA A 74 -6.41 -4.20 -12.41
N VAL A 75 -6.57 -5.28 -11.63
CA VAL A 75 -6.94 -5.22 -10.21
C VAL A 75 -5.90 -4.46 -9.40
N ILE A 76 -4.61 -4.78 -9.59
CA ILE A 76 -3.49 -4.08 -8.93
C ILE A 76 -3.54 -2.58 -9.23
N THR A 77 -3.68 -2.21 -10.50
CA THR A 77 -3.73 -0.82 -10.94
C THR A 77 -4.92 -0.07 -10.33
N PHE A 78 -6.09 -0.70 -10.31
CA PHE A 78 -7.28 -0.14 -9.66
C PHE A 78 -7.05 0.11 -8.17
N PHE A 79 -6.49 -0.86 -7.44
CA PHE A 79 -6.22 -0.69 -6.01
C PHE A 79 -5.11 0.33 -5.73
N PHE A 80 -4.10 0.47 -6.59
CA PHE A 80 -3.11 1.54 -6.47
C PHE A 80 -3.74 2.93 -6.61
N PHE A 81 -4.62 3.11 -7.59
CA PHE A 81 -5.36 4.36 -7.75
C PHE A 81 -6.27 4.62 -6.55
N ALA A 82 -7.05 3.62 -6.13
CA ALA A 82 -7.95 3.72 -4.99
C ALA A 82 -7.20 4.06 -3.69
N ALA A 83 -6.08 3.39 -3.42
CA ALA A 83 -5.23 3.68 -2.27
C ALA A 83 -4.72 5.12 -2.29
N THR A 84 -4.27 5.61 -3.45
CA THR A 84 -3.80 7.00 -3.62
C THR A 84 -4.93 8.00 -3.32
N ALA A 85 -6.13 7.75 -3.85
CA ALA A 85 -7.30 8.60 -3.61
C ALA A 85 -7.69 8.63 -2.12
N VAL A 86 -7.69 7.47 -1.46
CA VAL A 86 -7.97 7.35 -0.03
C VAL A 86 -6.93 8.10 0.81
N MET A 87 -5.64 8.06 0.43
CA MET A 87 -4.60 8.83 1.14
C MET A 87 -4.81 10.34 1.01
N PHE A 88 -5.16 10.85 -0.18
CA PHE A 88 -5.47 12.28 -0.37
C PHE A 88 -6.71 12.72 0.41
N ALA A 89 -7.73 11.88 0.45
CA ALA A 89 -8.93 12.13 1.25
C ALA A 89 -8.63 12.09 2.76
N GLY A 90 -7.78 11.15 3.19
CA GLY A 90 -7.33 11.02 4.58
C GLY A 90 -6.54 12.24 5.05
N ALA A 91 -5.62 12.74 4.23
CA ALA A 91 -4.89 13.97 4.57
C ALA A 91 -5.80 15.21 4.63
N GLY A 92 -6.76 15.32 3.70
CA GLY A 92 -7.79 16.36 3.78
C GLY A 92 -8.63 16.27 5.05
N ALA A 93 -8.95 15.05 5.50
CA ALA A 93 -9.68 14.83 6.75
C ALA A 93 -8.85 15.27 7.97
N VAL A 94 -7.55 14.93 8.02
CA VAL A 94 -6.66 15.38 9.10
C VAL A 94 -6.59 16.91 9.19
N PHE A 95 -6.52 17.62 8.06
CA PHE A 95 -6.54 19.08 8.04
C PHE A 95 -7.85 19.66 8.57
N ALA A 96 -8.98 19.05 8.22
CA ALA A 96 -10.28 19.49 8.70
C ALA A 96 -10.49 19.19 10.19
N GLU A 97 -10.10 18.01 10.66
CA GLU A 97 -10.39 17.54 12.02
C GLU A 97 -9.36 18.03 13.05
N GLN A 98 -8.07 18.05 12.71
CA GLN A 98 -7.01 18.43 13.65
C GLN A 98 -6.58 19.89 13.53
N LEU A 99 -6.57 20.45 12.31
CA LEU A 99 -6.11 21.82 12.07
C LEU A 99 -7.26 22.82 11.89
N GLN A 100 -8.52 22.35 11.85
CA GLN A 100 -9.72 23.15 11.55
C GLN A 100 -9.61 23.95 10.24
N LEU A 101 -8.84 23.43 9.28
CA LEU A 101 -8.63 24.05 7.97
C LEU A 101 -9.51 23.40 6.88
N PRO A 102 -9.72 24.06 5.73
CA PRO A 102 -10.49 23.48 4.63
C PRO A 102 -9.89 22.16 4.13
N ARG A 103 -10.74 21.12 3.99
CA ARG A 103 -10.34 19.79 3.49
C ARG A 103 -9.58 19.85 2.16
N LEU A 104 -10.04 20.71 1.25
CA LEU A 104 -9.44 20.87 -0.07
C LEU A 104 -7.96 21.30 0.01
N LEU A 105 -7.61 22.13 0.99
CA LEU A 105 -6.24 22.61 1.18
C LEU A 105 -5.31 21.48 1.59
N GLY A 106 -5.75 20.60 2.51
CA GLY A 106 -4.99 19.41 2.92
C GLY A 106 -4.78 18.42 1.78
N SER A 107 -5.83 18.13 1.00
CA SER A 107 -5.72 17.23 -0.16
C SER A 107 -4.83 17.80 -1.27
N LEU A 108 -4.94 19.10 -1.59
CA LEU A 108 -4.10 19.75 -2.59
C LEU A 108 -2.63 19.80 -2.16
N LEU A 109 -2.35 20.14 -0.90
CA LEU A 109 -0.98 20.15 -0.39
C LEU A 109 -0.34 18.77 -0.52
N MET A 110 -1.06 17.71 -0.13
CA MET A 110 -0.54 16.34 -0.29
C MET A 110 -0.33 15.96 -1.75
N ALA A 111 -1.23 16.35 -2.66
CA ALA A 111 -1.05 16.09 -4.08
C ALA A 111 0.22 16.76 -4.63
N VAL A 112 0.48 18.02 -4.24
CA VAL A 112 1.68 18.76 -4.65
C VAL A 112 2.94 18.12 -4.09
N LEU A 113 2.96 17.77 -2.80
CA LEU A 113 4.12 17.13 -2.17
C LEU A 113 4.41 15.74 -2.77
N ALA A 114 3.37 14.94 -3.02
CA ALA A 114 3.51 13.64 -3.68
C ALA A 114 4.04 13.80 -5.11
N ALA A 115 3.50 14.75 -5.88
CA ALA A 115 3.98 15.03 -7.24
C ALA A 115 5.45 15.48 -7.24
N ALA A 116 5.84 16.41 -6.35
CA ALA A 116 7.23 16.86 -6.22
C ALA A 116 8.18 15.69 -5.91
N THR A 117 7.75 14.78 -5.03
CA THR A 117 8.52 13.58 -4.65
C THR A 117 8.68 12.63 -5.83
N VAL A 118 7.61 12.36 -6.58
CA VAL A 118 7.66 11.48 -7.75
C VAL A 118 8.51 12.07 -8.88
N LEU A 119 8.38 13.38 -9.14
CA LEU A 119 9.16 14.09 -10.16
C LEU A 119 10.66 14.13 -9.86
N SER A 120 11.06 14.04 -8.59
CA SER A 120 12.47 13.91 -8.19
C SER A 120 13.08 12.52 -8.50
N GLY A 121 12.28 11.61 -9.06
CA GLY A 121 12.70 10.29 -9.52
C GLY A 121 12.89 9.28 -8.38
N LEU A 122 13.30 8.07 -8.73
CA LEU A 122 13.37 6.94 -7.78
C LEU A 122 14.25 7.24 -6.55
N ARG A 123 15.35 7.99 -6.75
CA ARG A 123 16.25 8.39 -5.65
C ARG A 123 15.55 9.32 -4.66
N GLY A 124 14.74 10.24 -5.14
CA GLY A 124 13.99 11.15 -4.28
C GLY A 124 12.87 10.44 -3.53
N VAL A 125 12.15 9.53 -4.18
CA VAL A 125 11.16 8.66 -3.53
C VAL A 125 11.79 7.82 -2.43
N VAL A 126 12.92 7.16 -2.71
CA VAL A 126 13.61 6.34 -1.70
C VAL A 126 14.10 7.20 -0.53
N ARG A 127 14.60 8.41 -0.81
CA ARG A 127 15.05 9.32 0.26
C ARG A 127 13.90 9.79 1.15
N SER A 128 12.71 10.04 0.60
CA SER A 128 11.57 10.53 1.40
C SER A 128 11.00 9.48 2.35
N ILE A 129 11.22 8.19 2.11
CA ILE A 129 10.79 7.08 2.97
C ILE A 129 11.90 6.53 3.89
N ALA A 130 13.14 7.01 3.73
CA ALA A 130 14.31 6.53 4.47
C ALA A 130 14.63 7.37 5.73
N PHE A 131 13.88 8.44 5.98
CA PHE A 131 13.97 9.28 7.18
C PHE A 131 12.78 9.04 8.12
#